data_AF-A0AA41D6F6-F1
#
_entry.id   AF-A0AA41D6F6-F1
#
_cell.length_a   1.000
_cell.length_b   1.000
_cell.length_c   1.000
_cell.angle_alpha   90.00
_cell.angle_beta   90.00
_cell.angle_gamma   90.00
#
_symmetry.space_group_name_H-M   'P 1'
#
loop_
_entity.id
_entity.type
_entity.pdbx_description
1 polymer ?
#
loop_
_entity_poly.entity_id
_entity_poly.type
_entity_poly.pdbx_seq_one_letter_code
_entity_poly.pdbx_strand_id
1 'polypeptide(L)'
;MNISKETIKKIEDLGYYVWGRTGLRCTDDGLSYKDAEYLVVVINDDIREFKTPKVKEVTLEWVLDRLNKESAYKNLREYLVKVFGYSIGIYPASYGVGIDNMFGRYKTDAEKVSEKLKELGLKFRNEFSDAAWIYRFVISRDKDNMIILP
;
A
#
# COMPACT_ATOMS: atom_id res chain seq x y z
N MET A 1 13.85 18.03 -2.10
CA MET A 1 12.46 17.87 -1.61
C MET A 1 11.97 19.20 -1.01
N ASN A 2 10.72 19.58 -1.26
CA ASN A 2 10.08 20.71 -0.59
C ASN A 2 9.38 20.22 0.70
N ILE A 3 10.08 20.20 1.83
CA ILE A 3 9.53 19.83 3.14
C ILE A 3 9.90 20.90 4.17
N SER A 4 8.95 21.27 5.02
CA SER A 4 9.17 22.24 6.09
C SER A 4 9.73 21.57 7.36
N LYS A 5 10.51 22.32 8.14
CA LYS A 5 10.99 21.88 9.46
C LYS A 5 9.83 21.52 10.40
N GLU A 6 8.73 22.26 10.31
CA GLU A 6 7.51 21.98 11.08
C GLU A 6 6.92 20.62 10.72
N THR A 7 6.88 20.26 9.43
CA THR A 7 6.39 18.94 9.00
C THR A 7 7.29 17.82 9.48
N ILE A 8 8.61 17.98 9.39
CA ILE A 8 9.58 17.00 9.94
C ILE A 8 9.31 16.77 11.42
N LYS A 9 9.21 17.87 12.20
CA LYS A 9 8.92 17.78 13.63
C LYS A 9 7.59 17.06 13.91
N LYS A 10 6.52 17.36 13.16
CA LYS A 10 5.23 16.66 13.32
C LYS A 10 5.34 15.16 13.03
N ILE A 11 6.18 14.75 12.09
CA ILE A 11 6.42 13.34 11.78
C ILE A 11 7.21 12.67 12.93
N GLU A 12 8.23 13.36 13.46
CA GLU A 12 9.02 12.90 14.61
C GLU A 12 8.21 12.80 15.90
N ASP A 13 7.31 13.75 16.15
CA ASP A 13 6.40 13.77 17.31
C ASP A 13 5.43 12.57 17.29
N LEU A 14 5.21 11.93 16.14
CA LEU A 14 4.46 10.68 16.01
C LEU A 14 5.31 9.41 16.26
N GLY A 15 6.59 9.57 16.61
CA GLY A 15 7.52 8.48 16.89
C GLY A 15 8.24 7.93 15.66
N TYR A 16 8.19 8.62 14.52
CA TYR A 16 8.91 8.23 13.31
C TYR A 16 10.28 8.90 13.25
N TYR A 17 11.28 8.21 12.73
CA TYR A 17 12.56 8.83 12.41
C TYR A 17 12.68 9.07 10.90
N VAL A 18 13.16 10.24 10.47
CA VAL A 18 13.18 10.63 9.06
C VAL A 18 14.48 11.30 8.62
N TRP A 19 14.87 11.05 7.37
CA TRP A 19 15.97 11.75 6.71
C TRP A 19 15.77 11.84 5.20
N GLY A 20 16.48 12.76 4.55
CA GLY A 20 16.49 12.88 3.09
C GLY A 20 17.63 12.08 2.46
N ARG A 21 17.42 11.50 1.28
CA ARG A 21 18.44 10.74 0.54
C ARG A 21 18.53 11.12 -0.93
N THR A 22 19.76 11.18 -1.46
CA THR A 22 20.08 11.25 -2.90
C THR A 22 21.30 10.39 -3.19
N GLY A 23 21.12 9.28 -3.91
CA GLY A 23 22.18 8.29 -4.13
C GLY A 23 22.67 7.68 -2.81
N LEU A 24 23.97 7.82 -2.53
CA LEU A 24 24.61 7.38 -1.28
C LEU A 24 24.66 8.46 -0.19
N ARG A 25 24.18 9.68 -0.47
CA ARG A 25 24.23 10.80 0.49
C ARG A 25 22.91 10.91 1.27
N CYS A 26 23.02 11.13 2.57
CA CYS A 26 21.88 11.36 3.46
C CYS A 26 21.94 12.75 4.11
N THR A 27 20.82 13.24 4.64
CA THR A 27 20.79 14.55 5.35
C THR A 27 21.66 14.56 6.60
N ASP A 28 21.86 13.40 7.23
CA ASP A 28 22.78 13.25 8.37
C ASP A 28 24.25 13.41 7.96
N ASP A 29 24.59 13.19 6.68
CA ASP A 29 25.91 13.42 6.10
C ASP A 29 26.04 14.83 5.48
N GLY A 30 25.17 15.76 5.87
CA GLY A 30 25.17 17.15 5.41
C GLY A 30 24.47 17.42 4.08
N LEU A 31 23.69 16.47 3.54
CA LEU A 31 22.77 16.76 2.44
C LEU A 31 21.64 17.70 2.93
N SER A 32 21.24 18.67 2.11
CA SER A 32 20.02 19.43 2.43
C SER A 32 18.78 18.65 2.05
N TYR A 33 17.72 18.78 2.84
CA TYR A 33 16.39 18.30 2.43
C TYR A 33 15.95 18.87 1.08
N LYS A 34 16.38 20.09 0.70
CA LYS A 34 16.09 20.66 -0.63
C LYS A 34 16.69 19.84 -1.75
N ASP A 35 17.87 19.26 -1.52
CA ASP A 35 18.64 18.48 -2.49
C ASP A 35 18.33 16.97 -2.44
N ALA A 36 17.59 16.52 -1.42
CA ALA A 36 17.11 15.15 -1.29
C ALA A 36 16.04 14.82 -2.34
N GLU A 37 16.16 13.65 -2.98
CA GLU A 37 15.15 13.10 -3.90
C GLU A 37 14.15 12.18 -3.21
N TYR A 38 14.60 11.51 -2.14
CA TYR A 38 13.81 10.57 -1.36
C TYR A 38 13.65 11.07 0.08
N LEU A 39 12.49 10.80 0.67
CA LEU A 39 12.25 10.87 2.10
C LEU A 39 12.28 9.43 2.64
N VAL A 40 13.16 9.19 3.58
CA VAL A 40 13.23 7.92 4.31
C VAL A 40 12.48 8.07 5.63
N VAL A 41 11.65 7.09 5.96
CA VAL A 41 10.86 7.04 7.19
C VAL A 41 11.09 5.69 7.86
N VAL A 42 11.43 5.71 9.14
CA VAL A 42 11.67 4.50 9.94
C VAL A 42 10.60 4.33 10.99
N ILE A 43 10.05 3.11 11.05
CA ILE A 43 8.97 2.72 11.95
C ILE A 43 9.32 1.37 12.56
N ASN A 44 9.68 1.32 13.84
CA ASN A 44 9.97 0.05 14.54
C ASN A 44 10.83 -0.92 13.71
N ASP A 45 11.98 -0.42 13.24
CA ASP A 45 12.95 -1.12 12.37
C ASP A 45 12.54 -1.34 10.89
N ASP A 46 11.33 -0.98 10.48
CA ASP A 46 10.91 -0.95 9.07
C ASP A 46 11.36 0.37 8.41
N ILE A 47 12.18 0.26 7.36
CA ILE A 47 12.72 1.41 6.62
C ILE A 47 11.92 1.56 5.33
N ARG A 48 11.27 2.72 5.16
CA ARG A 48 10.48 3.03 3.97
C ARG A 48 11.02 4.24 3.25
N GLU A 49 11.12 4.13 1.93
CA GLU A 49 11.65 5.19 1.10
C GLU A 49 10.62 5.68 0.08
N PHE A 50 10.31 6.97 0.14
CA PHE A 50 9.37 7.60 -0.76
C PHE A 50 10.08 8.55 -1.70
N LYS A 51 9.93 8.33 -3.01
CA LYS A 51 10.35 9.32 -4.01
C LYS A 51 9.47 10.56 -3.88
N THR A 52 10.09 11.69 -3.63
CA THR A 52 9.39 12.93 -3.26
C THR A 52 9.03 13.77 -4.49
N PRO A 53 7.93 14.53 -4.46
CA PRO A 53 7.66 15.54 -5.47
C PRO A 53 8.71 16.66 -5.38
N LYS A 54 9.21 17.13 -6.54
CA LYS A 54 10.18 18.24 -6.59
C LYS A 54 9.54 19.60 -6.30
N VAL A 55 8.27 19.79 -6.68
CA VAL A 55 7.57 21.09 -6.62
C VAL A 55 6.52 21.15 -5.50
N LYS A 56 5.69 20.11 -5.37
CA LYS A 56 4.65 20.07 -4.33
C LYS A 56 5.30 19.90 -2.96
N GLU A 57 4.73 20.57 -1.96
CA GLU A 57 5.14 20.38 -0.57
C GLU A 57 4.85 18.95 -0.12
N VAL A 58 5.80 18.38 0.61
CA VAL A 58 5.64 17.14 1.36
C VAL A 58 5.06 17.52 2.72
N THR A 59 3.78 17.23 2.94
CA THR A 59 3.08 17.47 4.20
C THR A 59 3.02 16.21 5.05
N LEU A 60 2.61 16.35 6.32
CA LEU A 60 2.37 15.21 7.21
C LEU A 60 1.35 14.24 6.59
N GLU A 61 0.24 14.75 6.08
CA GLU A 61 -0.83 13.96 5.47
C GLU A 61 -0.33 13.20 4.24
N TRP A 62 0.58 13.80 3.46
CA TRP A 62 1.20 13.13 2.32
C TRP A 62 2.05 11.93 2.79
N VAL A 63 2.83 12.09 3.86
CA VAL A 63 3.65 11.00 4.43
C VAL A 63 2.77 9.91 5.01
N LEU A 64 1.77 10.27 5.81
CA LEU A 64 0.83 9.32 6.41
C LEU A 64 0.01 8.57 5.34
N ASP A 65 -0.42 9.22 4.26
CA ASP A 65 -1.10 8.55 3.14
C ASP A 65 -0.20 7.51 2.47
N ARG A 66 1.09 7.77 2.33
CA ARG A 66 2.06 6.82 1.76
C ARG A 66 2.32 5.65 2.69
N LEU A 67 2.53 5.92 3.98
CA LEU A 67 2.68 4.91 5.02
C LEU A 67 1.43 4.03 5.13
N ASN A 68 0.25 4.65 5.22
CA ASN A 68 -1.02 3.94 5.31
C ASN A 68 -1.32 3.17 4.04
N LYS A 69 -1.01 3.70 2.85
CA LYS A 69 -1.17 2.93 1.62
C LYS A 69 -0.38 1.64 1.72
N GLU A 70 0.93 1.71 1.93
CA GLU A 70 1.74 0.49 1.91
C GLU A 70 1.47 -0.46 3.08
N SER A 71 1.20 0.04 4.29
CA SER A 71 0.79 -0.80 5.42
C SER A 71 -0.59 -1.42 5.22
N ALA A 72 -1.58 -0.66 4.73
CA ALA A 72 -2.89 -1.22 4.38
C ALA A 72 -2.80 -2.23 3.23
N TYR A 73 -1.94 -1.98 2.23
CA TYR A 73 -1.68 -2.90 1.13
C TYR A 73 -1.06 -4.22 1.61
N LYS A 74 -0.10 -4.14 2.54
CA LYS A 74 0.56 -5.30 3.14
C LYS A 74 -0.41 -6.07 4.05
N ASN A 75 -1.12 -5.38 4.94
CA ASN A 75 -2.07 -5.99 5.87
C ASN A 75 -3.24 -6.66 5.14
N LEU A 76 -3.82 -5.99 4.13
CA LEU A 76 -4.88 -6.58 3.30
C LEU A 76 -4.39 -7.86 2.60
N ARG A 77 -3.21 -7.81 1.97
CA ARG A 77 -2.67 -8.99 1.29
C ARG A 77 -2.43 -10.13 2.29
N GLU A 78 -1.80 -9.86 3.42
CA GLU A 78 -1.51 -10.86 4.45
C GLU A 78 -2.79 -11.49 5.01
N TYR A 79 -3.82 -10.67 5.28
CA TYR A 79 -5.14 -11.13 5.68
C TYR A 79 -5.75 -12.06 4.63
N LEU A 80 -5.78 -11.64 3.36
CA LEU A 80 -6.35 -12.44 2.28
C LEU A 80 -5.56 -13.73 2.01
N VAL A 81 -4.24 -13.73 2.22
CA VAL A 81 -3.43 -14.97 2.20
C VAL A 81 -3.88 -15.93 3.28
N LYS A 82 -4.22 -15.47 4.48
CA LYS A 82 -4.76 -16.33 5.54
C LYS A 82 -6.15 -16.89 5.18
N VAL A 83 -6.99 -16.09 4.51
CA VAL A 83 -8.35 -16.49 4.14
C VAL A 83 -8.38 -17.49 2.97
N PHE A 84 -7.63 -17.20 1.90
CA PHE A 84 -7.71 -17.93 0.63
C PHE A 84 -6.54 -18.86 0.37
N GLY A 85 -5.45 -18.75 1.13
CA GLY A 85 -4.18 -19.37 0.79
C GLY A 85 -3.56 -18.76 -0.47
N TYR A 86 -2.54 -19.43 -1.00
CA TYR A 86 -1.95 -19.09 -2.30
C TYR A 86 -2.12 -20.28 -3.25
N SER A 87 -2.74 -20.04 -4.40
CA SER A 87 -2.87 -21.05 -5.47
C SER A 87 -2.64 -20.43 -6.84
N ILE A 88 -2.37 -21.26 -7.84
CA ILE A 88 -2.14 -20.81 -9.23
C ILE A 88 -3.41 -20.12 -9.80
N GLY A 89 -4.60 -20.57 -9.40
CA GLY A 89 -5.88 -20.03 -9.88
C GLY A 89 -6.41 -18.83 -9.09
N ILE A 90 -6.12 -18.76 -7.78
CA ILE A 90 -6.56 -17.69 -6.88
C ILE A 90 -5.34 -17.15 -6.14
N TYR A 91 -5.03 -15.88 -6.36
CA TYR A 91 -3.89 -15.23 -5.74
C TYR A 91 -4.28 -13.92 -5.03
N PRO A 92 -4.06 -13.84 -3.71
CA PRO A 92 -4.16 -12.61 -2.96
C PRO A 92 -3.15 -11.56 -3.43
N ALA A 93 -3.60 -10.32 -3.53
CA ALA A 93 -2.85 -9.17 -3.98
C ALA A 93 -3.12 -7.96 -3.07
N SER A 94 -2.29 -6.93 -3.22
CA SER A 94 -2.43 -5.70 -2.46
C SER A 94 -3.76 -4.96 -2.77
N TYR A 95 -4.35 -5.16 -3.96
CA TYR A 95 -5.64 -4.59 -4.30
C TYR A 95 -6.86 -5.43 -3.86
N GLY A 96 -6.65 -6.67 -3.40
CA GLY A 96 -7.71 -7.65 -3.14
C GLY A 96 -7.34 -9.04 -3.63
N VAL A 97 -8.20 -9.69 -4.43
CA VAL A 97 -7.97 -11.07 -4.92
C VAL A 97 -7.97 -11.10 -6.44
N GLY A 98 -6.93 -11.68 -7.04
CA GLY A 98 -6.87 -11.99 -8.46
C GLY A 98 -7.22 -13.44 -8.72
N ILE A 99 -7.91 -13.68 -9.83
CA ILE A 99 -8.24 -15.02 -10.32
C ILE A 99 -7.74 -15.13 -11.75
N ASP A 100 -7.02 -16.20 -12.04
CA ASP A 100 -6.58 -16.50 -13.38
C ASP A 100 -7.78 -16.69 -14.31
N ASN A 101 -7.77 -15.96 -15.42
CA ASN A 101 -8.78 -16.02 -16.46
C ASN A 101 -8.20 -16.55 -17.78
N MET A 102 -7.06 -17.25 -17.75
CA MET A 102 -6.57 -17.91 -18.96
C MET A 102 -7.63 -18.92 -19.42
N PHE A 103 -8.00 -18.80 -20.69
CA PHE A 103 -9.03 -19.63 -21.33
C PHE A 103 -10.45 -19.52 -20.72
N GLY A 104 -10.78 -18.43 -20.02
CA GLY A 104 -12.14 -18.16 -19.57
C GLY A 104 -12.62 -19.00 -18.38
N ARG A 105 -11.70 -19.65 -17.64
CA ARG A 105 -12.03 -20.63 -16.60
C ARG A 105 -12.26 -20.05 -15.19
N TYR A 106 -12.26 -18.73 -15.05
CA TYR A 106 -12.30 -18.03 -13.77
C TYR A 106 -13.63 -18.15 -12.98
N LYS A 107 -14.75 -18.50 -13.63
CA LYS A 107 -16.10 -18.31 -13.07
C LYS A 107 -16.34 -19.04 -11.75
N THR A 108 -15.97 -20.32 -11.67
CA THR A 108 -16.19 -21.14 -10.47
C THR A 108 -15.38 -20.61 -9.29
N ASP A 109 -14.15 -20.16 -9.53
CA ASP A 109 -13.32 -19.58 -8.47
C ASP A 109 -13.80 -18.17 -8.10
N ALA A 110 -14.31 -17.40 -9.06
CA ALA A 110 -14.90 -16.09 -8.82
C ALA A 110 -16.15 -16.18 -7.95
N GLU A 111 -17.01 -17.19 -8.15
CA GLU A 111 -18.17 -17.41 -7.29
C GLU A 111 -17.73 -17.70 -5.84
N LYS A 112 -16.80 -18.63 -5.64
CA LYS A 112 -16.26 -18.96 -4.31
C LYS A 112 -15.62 -17.75 -3.61
N VAL A 113 -14.80 -16.99 -4.33
CA VAL A 113 -14.17 -15.79 -3.78
C VAL A 113 -15.22 -14.73 -3.47
N SER A 114 -16.21 -14.53 -4.34
CA SER A 114 -17.29 -13.57 -4.11
C SER A 114 -18.11 -13.90 -2.87
N GLU A 115 -18.48 -15.16 -2.68
CA GLU A 115 -19.23 -15.61 -1.51
C GLU A 115 -18.42 -15.35 -0.24
N LYS A 116 -17.14 -15.75 -0.26
CA LYS A 116 -16.29 -15.58 0.92
C LYS A 116 -16.06 -14.11 1.29
N LEU A 117 -15.81 -13.24 0.31
CA LEU A 117 -15.65 -11.81 0.58
C LEU A 117 -16.94 -11.17 1.12
N LYS A 118 -18.12 -11.61 0.65
CA LYS A 118 -19.42 -11.17 1.17
C LYS A 118 -19.67 -11.66 2.60
N GLU A 119 -19.33 -12.92 2.90
CA GLU A 119 -19.40 -13.47 4.27
C GLU A 119 -18.56 -12.64 5.26
N LEU A 120 -17.39 -12.17 4.82
CA LEU A 120 -16.51 -11.31 5.61
C LEU A 120 -17.02 -9.87 5.73
N GLY A 121 -18.08 -9.49 5.03
CA GLY A 121 -18.61 -8.12 5.02
C GLY A 121 -17.75 -7.12 4.26
N LEU A 122 -16.81 -7.58 3.43
CA LEU A 122 -15.92 -6.69 2.67
C LEU A 122 -16.64 -6.09 1.48
N LYS A 123 -16.55 -4.76 1.32
CA LYS A 123 -17.00 -4.04 0.12
C LYS A 123 -15.96 -4.18 -0.99
N PHE A 124 -16.37 -4.65 -2.16
CA PHE A 124 -15.48 -4.80 -3.31
C PHE A 124 -16.21 -4.50 -4.62
N ARG A 125 -15.42 -4.25 -5.66
CA ARG A 125 -15.88 -4.19 -7.06
C ARG A 125 -15.12 -5.22 -7.89
N ASN A 126 -15.70 -5.59 -9.01
CA ASN A 126 -15.08 -6.52 -9.95
C ASN A 126 -14.61 -5.81 -11.21
N GLU A 127 -13.46 -6.23 -11.72
CA GLU A 127 -12.93 -5.77 -13.00
C GLU A 127 -12.04 -6.84 -13.62
N PHE A 128 -11.76 -6.73 -14.91
CA PHE A 128 -10.66 -7.45 -15.53
C PHE A 128 -9.38 -6.60 -15.47
N SER A 129 -8.21 -7.24 -15.49
CA SER A 129 -6.97 -6.55 -15.84
C SER A 129 -7.03 -6.01 -17.27
N ASP A 130 -6.16 -5.06 -17.61
CA ASP A 130 -6.12 -4.45 -18.95
C ASP A 130 -5.97 -5.49 -20.08
N ALA A 131 -5.18 -6.54 -19.84
CA ALA A 131 -5.02 -7.68 -20.76
C ALA A 131 -6.08 -8.79 -20.59
N ALA A 132 -7.02 -8.60 -19.65
CA ALA A 132 -8.08 -9.53 -19.27
C ALA A 132 -7.65 -10.95 -18.85
N TRP A 133 -6.35 -11.18 -18.62
CA TRP A 133 -5.83 -12.45 -18.11
C TRP A 133 -6.22 -12.70 -16.66
N ILE A 134 -6.63 -11.66 -15.94
CA ILE A 134 -6.97 -11.74 -14.53
C ILE A 134 -8.34 -11.14 -14.31
N TYR A 135 -9.22 -11.88 -13.65
CA TYR A 135 -10.43 -11.32 -13.05
C TYR A 135 -10.13 -10.89 -11.61
N ARG A 136 -10.43 -9.64 -11.28
CA ARG A 136 -10.04 -9.01 -10.02
C ARG A 136 -11.25 -8.71 -9.14
N PHE A 137 -11.11 -9.04 -7.87
CA PHE A 137 -11.91 -8.50 -6.77
C PHE A 137 -11.11 -7.37 -6.14
N VAL A 138 -11.48 -6.13 -6.44
CA VAL A 138 -10.82 -4.94 -5.90
C VAL A 138 -11.55 -4.51 -4.64
N ILE A 139 -10.90 -4.68 -3.49
CA ILE A 139 -11.48 -4.39 -2.18
C ILE A 139 -11.37 -2.88 -1.91
N SER A 140 -12.48 -2.28 -1.47
CA SER A 140 -12.53 -0.87 -1.06
C SER A 140 -11.59 -0.63 0.13
N ARG A 141 -10.99 0.56 0.21
CA ARG A 141 -10.17 0.96 1.36
C ARG A 141 -10.85 1.99 2.24
N ASP A 142 -12.17 2.00 2.20
CA ASP A 142 -12.93 2.75 3.19
C ASP A 142 -12.67 2.22 4.61
N LYS A 143 -12.98 3.07 5.57
CA LYS A 143 -12.74 2.80 6.99
C LYS A 143 -13.41 1.50 7.47
N ASP A 144 -14.57 1.17 6.92
CA ASP A 144 -15.35 -0.01 7.35
C ASP A 144 -14.60 -1.30 6.99
N ASN A 145 -14.08 -1.40 5.78
CA ASN A 145 -13.24 -2.53 5.39
C ASN A 145 -11.96 -2.61 6.23
N MET A 146 -11.33 -1.47 6.52
CA MET A 146 -10.08 -1.44 7.31
C MET A 146 -10.27 -1.88 8.77
N ILE A 147 -11.49 -1.85 9.31
CA ILE A 147 -11.82 -2.41 10.64
C ILE A 147 -11.87 -3.95 10.60
N ILE A 148 -12.34 -4.52 9.49
CA ILE A 148 -12.50 -5.98 9.29
C ILE A 148 -11.15 -6.67 9.03
N LEU A 149 -10.15 -5.91 8.58
CA LEU A 149 -8.81 -6.36 8.19
C LEU A 149 -7.82 -6.11 9.36
N PRO A 150 -7.73 -7.00 10.37
CA PRO A 150 -6.83 -6.84 11.52
C PRO A 150 -5.35 -6.94 11.13
#